data_AF-A0A1M6PVQ4-F1
#
_entry.id   AF-A0A1M6PVQ4-F1
#
_cell.length_a   1.000
_cell.length_b   1.000
_cell.length_c   1.000
_cell.angle_alpha   90.00
_cell.angle_beta   90.00
_cell.angle_gamma   90.00
#
_symmetry.space_group_name_H-M   'P 1'
#
loop_
_entity.id
_entity.type
_entity.pdbx_description
1 polymer ?
#
loop_
_entity_poly.entity_id
_entity_poly.type
_entity_poly.pdbx_seq_one_letter_code
_entity_poly.pdbx_strand_id
1 'polypeptide(L)'
;MKYRGLIVTVVLMSLLTVCATAFGYTKNSISEVVLIPNSAQSAELGIITIQEDDAYPTDLYDNDIFIVKLPAGVCFDQSKTSVEGAEYEFITSTRMEITIKNTTQSADEIKISPVIDILPGAVPGDVIAKIDARDSGVTACDMLIAKILP
;
A
#
# COMPACT_ATOMS: atom_id res chain seq x y z
N MET A 1 2.28 11.84 -35.08
CA MET A 1 1.98 11.38 -33.71
C MET A 1 3.26 11.44 -32.91
N LYS A 2 3.39 12.36 -31.94
CA LYS A 2 4.60 12.49 -31.12
C LYS A 2 4.43 11.61 -29.88
N TYR A 3 5.14 10.49 -29.83
CA TYR A 3 5.31 9.72 -28.60
C TYR A 3 6.12 10.58 -27.62
N ARG A 4 5.44 11.16 -26.63
CA ARG A 4 6.10 11.75 -25.46
C ARG A 4 6.39 10.60 -24.51
N GLY A 5 7.61 10.06 -24.60
CA GLY A 5 8.11 9.11 -23.62
C GLY A 5 8.17 9.78 -22.24
N LEU A 6 7.33 9.29 -21.33
CA LEU A 6 7.39 9.59 -19.91
C LEU A 6 8.73 9.03 -19.39
N ILE A 7 9.69 9.89 -19.06
CA ILE A 7 10.89 9.48 -18.35
C ILE A 7 10.49 9.38 -16.87
N VAL A 8 10.19 8.16 -16.43
CA VAL A 8 10.11 7.84 -15.00
C VAL A 8 11.55 7.68 -14.52
N THR A 9 12.08 8.70 -13.84
CA THR A 9 13.38 8.58 -13.18
C THR A 9 13.18 7.85 -11.84
N VAL A 10 13.40 6.54 -11.84
CA VAL A 10 13.42 5.72 -10.62
C VAL A 10 14.72 6.03 -9.87
N VAL A 11 14.65 6.87 -8.83
CA VAL A 11 15.72 6.98 -7.84
C VAL A 11 15.34 6.07 -6.67
N LEU A 12 15.95 4.89 -6.63
CA LEU A 12 15.75 3.88 -5.59
C LEU A 12 16.37 4.38 -4.27
N MET A 13 15.55 4.94 -3.39
CA MET A 13 15.96 5.29 -2.02
C MET A 13 15.28 4.31 -1.06
N SER A 14 15.95 3.17 -0.81
CA SER A 14 15.45 2.09 0.06
C SER A 14 15.48 2.49 1.53
N LEU A 15 14.47 3.22 1.98
CA LEU A 15 14.15 3.38 3.39
C LEU A 15 13.01 2.40 3.71
N LEU A 16 13.34 1.24 4.27
CA LEU A 16 12.35 0.34 4.86
C LEU A 16 11.65 1.11 6.00
N THR A 17 10.45 1.60 5.75
CA THR A 17 9.60 2.17 6.81
C THR A 17 8.81 1.03 7.43
N VAL A 18 9.26 0.59 8.61
CA VAL A 18 8.53 -0.38 9.42
C VAL A 18 7.60 0.39 10.33
N CYS A 19 6.31 0.08 10.26
CA CYS A 19 5.34 0.67 11.17
C CYS A 19 5.23 -0.17 12.43
N ALA A 20 6.01 0.17 13.46
CA ALA A 20 5.91 -0.48 14.77
C ALA A 20 4.78 0.17 15.59
N THR A 21 3.73 -0.59 15.91
CA THR A 21 2.84 -0.25 17.03
C THR A 21 3.01 -1.27 18.16
N ALA A 22 2.72 -0.86 19.39
CA ALA A 22 3.14 -1.55 20.61
C ALA A 22 2.45 -2.91 20.88
N PHE A 23 1.50 -3.35 20.05
CA PHE A 23 0.86 -4.67 20.06
C PHE A 23 0.38 -5.04 18.65
N GLY A 24 1.29 -5.04 17.68
CA GLY A 24 0.94 -5.40 16.31
C GLY A 24 1.02 -6.91 16.09
N TYR A 25 -0.06 -7.56 15.64
CA TYR A 25 0.02 -8.97 15.21
C TYR A 25 0.66 -9.10 13.82
N THR A 26 0.84 -7.99 13.09
CA THR A 26 1.56 -7.96 11.81
C THR A 26 2.74 -6.99 11.79
N LYS A 27 3.81 -7.38 11.08
CA LYS A 27 4.98 -6.58 10.70
C LYS A 27 4.77 -5.97 9.31
N ASN A 28 4.16 -4.79 9.26
CA ASN A 28 3.89 -4.13 7.99
C ASN A 28 5.12 -3.40 7.44
N SER A 29 5.38 -3.51 6.13
CA SER A 29 6.52 -2.87 5.47
C SER A 29 6.21 -2.46 4.02
N ILE A 30 7.07 -1.61 3.46
CA ILE A 30 7.10 -1.21 2.04
C ILE A 30 8.47 -1.57 1.46
N SER A 31 8.50 -2.19 0.27
CA SER A 31 9.76 -2.59 -0.36
C SER A 31 10.64 -1.39 -0.74
N GLU A 32 10.04 -0.29 -1.19
CA GLU A 32 10.71 0.93 -1.58
C GLU A 32 9.77 2.15 -1.58
N VAL A 33 10.33 3.34 -1.35
CA VAL A 33 9.62 4.61 -1.49
C VAL A 33 10.01 5.24 -2.82
N VAL A 34 9.05 5.38 -3.73
CA VAL A 34 9.31 5.88 -5.09
C VAL A 34 9.14 7.39 -5.16
N LEU A 35 10.02 8.06 -5.92
CA LEU A 35 9.86 9.47 -6.26
C LEU A 35 9.03 9.60 -7.55
N ILE A 36 7.92 10.34 -7.49
CA ILE A 36 6.97 10.44 -8.60
C ILE A 36 6.75 11.90 -9.00
N PRO A 37 6.72 12.24 -10.30
CA PRO A 37 6.33 13.58 -10.74
C PRO A 37 4.90 13.94 -10.32
N ASN A 38 4.61 15.22 -10.07
CA ASN A 38 3.26 15.74 -9.76
C ASN A 38 2.20 15.58 -10.86
N SER A 39 2.57 14.96 -11.99
CA SER A 39 1.71 14.66 -13.13
C SER A 39 1.75 13.18 -13.51
N ALA A 40 2.33 12.34 -12.66
CA ALA A 40 2.44 10.91 -12.91
C ALA A 40 1.04 10.27 -13.04
N GLN A 41 0.93 9.36 -14.00
CA GLN A 41 -0.24 8.51 -14.22
C GLN A 41 0.26 7.06 -14.31
N SER A 42 -0.48 6.13 -13.74
CA SER A 42 -0.13 4.73 -13.56
C SER A 42 1.29 4.54 -13.01
N ALA A 43 1.65 5.28 -11.95
CA ALA A 43 2.92 5.12 -11.28
C ALA A 43 2.89 3.85 -10.43
N GLU A 44 3.75 2.89 -10.78
CA GLU A 44 4.02 1.71 -9.97
C GLU A 44 4.84 2.12 -8.73
N LEU A 45 4.43 1.64 -7.56
CA LEU A 45 5.13 1.90 -6.31
C LEU A 45 5.79 0.62 -5.77
N GLY A 46 6.44 0.74 -4.61
CA GLY A 46 6.88 -0.43 -3.85
C GLY A 46 5.72 -1.30 -3.39
N ILE A 47 6.03 -2.56 -3.10
CA ILE A 47 5.08 -3.56 -2.59
C ILE A 47 4.87 -3.29 -1.10
N ILE A 48 3.61 -3.08 -0.71
CA ILE A 48 3.21 -3.05 0.70
C ILE A 48 3.00 -4.50 1.14
N THR A 49 3.73 -4.92 2.16
CA THR A 49 3.59 -6.24 2.77
C THR A 49 2.93 -6.11 4.13
N ILE A 50 1.86 -6.86 4.34
CA ILE A 50 1.23 -7.12 5.63
C ILE A 50 1.55 -8.57 5.98
N GLN A 51 2.43 -8.78 6.95
CA GLN A 51 2.91 -10.11 7.32
C GLN A 51 2.66 -10.33 8.80
N GLU A 52 2.15 -11.50 9.20
CA GLU A 52 2.08 -11.86 10.61
C GLU A 52 3.45 -11.79 11.28
N ASP A 53 3.48 -11.37 12.54
CA ASP A 53 4.68 -11.46 13.36
C ASP A 53 4.93 -12.94 13.68
N ASP A 54 6.19 -13.38 13.64
CA ASP A 54 6.61 -14.72 14.08
C ASP A 54 6.15 -15.06 15.51
N ALA A 55 5.94 -14.05 16.36
CA ALA A 55 5.39 -14.22 17.71
C ALA A 55 3.87 -14.47 17.74
N TYR A 56 3.17 -14.14 16.65
CA TYR A 56 1.71 -14.17 16.47
C TYR A 56 1.33 -14.78 15.10
N PRO A 57 1.74 -16.02 14.78
CA PRO A 57 1.67 -16.56 13.41
C PRO A 57 0.30 -17.16 13.03
N THR A 58 -0.77 -16.83 13.76
CA THR A 58 -2.13 -17.36 13.58
C THR A 58 -3.21 -16.37 14.03
N ASP A 59 -2.91 -15.07 14.01
CA ASP A 59 -3.80 -14.01 14.49
C ASP A 59 -4.52 -13.26 13.36
N LEU A 60 -4.21 -13.57 12.09
CA LEU A 60 -5.08 -13.27 10.97
C LEU A 60 -6.15 -14.36 10.83
N TYR A 61 -7.41 -13.93 10.68
CA TYR A 61 -8.55 -14.84 10.50
C TYR A 61 -9.22 -14.62 9.15
N ASP A 62 -9.66 -15.72 8.53
CA ASP A 62 -10.46 -15.66 7.31
C ASP A 62 -11.70 -14.78 7.49
N ASN A 63 -11.95 -13.93 6.49
CA ASN A 63 -13.05 -12.94 6.41
C ASN A 63 -12.87 -11.70 7.29
N ASP A 64 -11.78 -11.59 8.03
CA ASP A 64 -11.40 -10.31 8.61
C ASP A 64 -11.08 -9.30 7.51
N ILE A 65 -11.32 -8.02 7.83
CA ILE A 65 -11.22 -6.93 6.87
C ILE A 65 -10.34 -5.83 7.41
N PHE A 66 -9.43 -5.32 6.58
CA PHE A 66 -8.73 -4.06 6.81
C PHE A 66 -8.82 -3.16 5.57
N ILE A 67 -8.46 -1.88 5.75
CA ILE A 67 -8.55 -0.87 4.70
C ILE A 67 -7.19 -0.23 4.47
N VAL A 68 -6.83 -0.09 3.19
CA VAL A 68 -5.73 0.77 2.74
C VAL A 68 -6.31 2.06 2.16
N LYS A 69 -5.86 3.20 2.70
CA LYS A 69 -6.33 4.52 2.30
C LYS A 69 -5.19 5.41 1.82
N LEU A 70 -5.34 5.97 0.64
CA LEU A 70 -4.45 6.98 0.08
C LEU A 70 -4.82 8.41 0.56
N PRO A 71 -3.85 9.33 0.60
CA PRO A 71 -4.12 10.72 0.93
C PRO A 71 -4.89 11.43 -0.20
N ALA A 72 -5.43 12.61 0.07
CA ALA A 72 -6.07 13.42 -0.95
C ALA A 72 -5.08 13.80 -2.06
N GLY A 73 -5.56 13.86 -3.31
CA GLY A 73 -4.73 14.17 -4.48
C GLY A 73 -4.06 12.95 -5.12
N VAL A 74 -4.23 11.75 -4.55
CA VAL A 74 -3.71 10.49 -5.11
C VAL A 74 -4.83 9.46 -5.13
N CYS A 75 -4.93 8.67 -6.19
CA CYS A 75 -5.88 7.56 -6.29
C CYS A 75 -5.22 6.29 -6.84
N PHE A 76 -5.82 5.14 -6.55
CA PHE A 76 -5.44 3.86 -7.14
C PHE A 76 -5.84 3.81 -8.62
N ASP A 77 -4.93 3.34 -9.46
CA ASP A 77 -5.27 2.77 -10.77
C ASP A 77 -5.86 1.39 -10.52
N GLN A 78 -7.19 1.34 -10.48
CA GLN A 78 -7.97 0.15 -10.13
C GLN A 78 -7.83 -0.99 -11.14
N SER A 79 -7.32 -0.70 -12.35
CA SER A 79 -7.12 -1.70 -13.38
C SER A 79 -5.76 -2.41 -13.30
N LYS A 80 -4.81 -1.85 -12.53
CA LYS A 80 -3.42 -2.33 -12.46
C LYS A 80 -2.95 -2.65 -11.05
N THR A 81 -3.55 -2.05 -10.03
CA THR A 81 -3.27 -2.42 -8.64
C THR A 81 -3.68 -3.86 -8.40
N SER A 82 -2.84 -4.64 -7.74
CA SER A 82 -3.10 -6.05 -7.41
C SER A 82 -2.83 -6.34 -5.93
N VAL A 83 -3.50 -7.38 -5.44
CA VAL A 83 -3.30 -7.93 -4.09
C VAL A 83 -3.11 -9.44 -4.22
N GLU A 84 -2.10 -9.97 -3.53
CA GLU A 84 -1.81 -11.40 -3.39
C GLU A 84 -2.06 -11.80 -1.92
N GLY A 85 -2.57 -13.02 -1.70
CA GLY A 85 -2.86 -13.54 -0.35
C GLY A 85 -4.18 -13.05 0.26
N ALA A 86 -4.98 -12.28 -0.46
CA ALA A 86 -6.28 -11.80 0.00
C ALA A 86 -7.23 -11.50 -1.18
N GLU A 87 -8.52 -11.36 -0.88
CA GLU A 87 -9.49 -10.74 -1.78
C GLU A 87 -9.52 -9.22 -1.52
N TYR A 88 -9.86 -8.43 -2.53
CA TYR A 88 -9.93 -6.97 -2.38
C TYR A 88 -10.98 -6.33 -3.27
N GLU A 89 -11.47 -5.17 -2.83
CA GLU A 89 -12.33 -4.31 -3.61
C GLU A 89 -12.02 -2.83 -3.39
N PHE A 90 -12.26 -2.01 -4.42
CA PHE A 90 -12.15 -0.56 -4.30
C PHE A 90 -13.48 0.04 -3.87
N ILE A 91 -13.55 0.49 -2.62
CA ILE A 91 -14.71 1.22 -2.10
C ILE A 91 -14.79 2.62 -2.72
N THR A 92 -13.62 3.25 -2.92
CA THR A 92 -13.47 4.50 -3.66
C THR A 92 -12.16 4.49 -4.45
N SER A 93 -11.90 5.53 -5.24
CA SER A 93 -10.61 5.69 -5.91
C SER A 93 -9.42 5.83 -4.93
N THR A 94 -9.67 6.14 -3.65
CA THR A 94 -8.61 6.34 -2.64
C THR A 94 -8.67 5.34 -1.50
N ARG A 95 -9.62 4.38 -1.52
CA ARG A 95 -9.85 3.43 -0.45
C ARG A 95 -10.05 2.04 -1.03
N MET A 96 -9.20 1.13 -0.60
CA MET A 96 -9.25 -0.29 -0.94
C MET A 96 -9.55 -1.08 0.32
N GLU A 97 -10.57 -1.92 0.26
CA GLU A 97 -10.91 -2.88 1.31
C GLU A 97 -10.26 -4.21 0.95
N ILE A 98 -9.65 -4.87 1.94
CA ILE A 98 -8.95 -6.14 1.76
C ILE A 98 -9.57 -7.12 2.74
N THR A 99 -10.05 -8.24 2.21
CA THR A 99 -10.61 -9.36 2.96
C THR A 99 -9.59 -10.48 3.02
N ILE A 100 -9.20 -10.84 4.23
CA ILE A 100 -8.23 -11.91 4.50
C ILE A 100 -8.87 -13.26 4.12
N LYS A 101 -8.12 -14.10 3.40
CA LYS A 101 -8.57 -15.41 2.93
C LYS A 101 -7.45 -16.43 2.94
N ASN A 102 -7.83 -17.70 3.10
CA ASN A 102 -6.94 -18.86 3.07
C ASN A 102 -5.84 -18.78 4.15
N THR A 103 -6.16 -18.27 5.33
CA THR A 103 -5.23 -18.21 6.46
C THR A 103 -4.70 -19.60 6.81
N THR A 104 -3.44 -19.67 7.20
CA THR A 104 -2.77 -20.92 7.54
C THR A 104 -2.47 -21.01 9.04
N GLN A 105 -1.84 -22.12 9.46
CA GLN A 105 -1.35 -22.27 10.85
C GLN A 105 0.09 -21.74 11.00
N SER A 106 0.54 -20.92 10.06
CA SER A 106 1.87 -20.32 9.98
C SER A 106 1.74 -18.87 9.55
N ALA A 107 2.79 -18.08 9.79
CA ALA A 107 2.78 -16.65 9.46
C ALA A 107 2.35 -16.41 8.00
N ASP A 108 1.16 -15.83 7.85
CA ASP A 108 0.57 -15.47 6.57
C ASP A 108 1.12 -14.13 6.08
N GLU A 109 1.08 -13.94 4.76
CA GLU A 109 1.57 -12.75 4.08
C GLU A 109 0.55 -12.28 3.04
N ILE A 110 0.20 -10.99 3.10
CA ILE A 110 -0.59 -10.29 2.10
C ILE A 110 0.31 -9.25 1.44
N LYS A 111 0.42 -9.31 0.11
CA LYS A 111 1.21 -8.36 -0.68
C LYS A 111 0.30 -7.50 -1.53
N ILE A 112 0.51 -6.20 -1.49
CA ILE A 112 -0.22 -5.22 -2.27
C ILE A 112 0.79 -4.56 -3.20
N SER A 113 0.53 -4.61 -4.51
CA SER A 113 1.32 -3.91 -5.54
C SER A 113 0.51 -2.72 -6.04
N PRO A 114 0.57 -1.56 -5.35
CA PRO A 114 -0.25 -0.42 -5.69
C PRO A 114 0.29 0.29 -6.93
N VAL A 115 -0.64 0.64 -7.82
CA VAL A 115 -0.41 1.55 -8.93
C VAL A 115 -1.29 2.78 -8.70
N ILE A 116 -0.72 3.97 -8.83
CA ILE A 116 -1.43 5.21 -8.49
C ILE A 116 -1.41 6.26 -9.61
N ASP A 117 -2.42 7.11 -9.59
CA ASP A 117 -2.50 8.35 -10.38
C ASP A 117 -2.42 9.56 -9.46
N ILE A 118 -1.72 10.60 -9.93
CA ILE A 118 -1.72 11.92 -9.29
C ILE A 118 -2.85 12.77 -9.87
N LEU A 119 -3.74 13.24 -8.98
CA LEU A 119 -4.88 14.06 -9.37
C LEU A 119 -4.48 15.53 -9.54
N PRO A 120 -5.21 16.30 -10.38
CA PRO A 120 -5.00 17.74 -10.50
C PRO A 120 -5.09 18.44 -9.13
N GLY A 121 -4.08 19.27 -8.82
CA GLY A 121 -4.01 19.99 -7.55
C GLY A 121 -3.36 19.21 -6.40
N ALA A 122 -2.79 18.03 -6.66
CA ALA A 122 -1.93 17.35 -5.70
C ALA A 122 -0.75 18.23 -5.30
N VAL A 123 -0.40 18.20 -4.01
CA VAL A 123 0.69 18.99 -3.44
C VAL A 123 1.96 18.12 -3.41
N PRO A 124 3.12 18.63 -3.85
CA PRO A 124 4.39 17.93 -3.68
C PRO A 124 4.67 17.59 -2.22
N GLY A 125 5.28 16.43 -1.98
CA GLY A 125 5.57 15.93 -0.64
C GLY A 125 5.29 14.45 -0.47
N ASP A 126 5.13 14.03 0.78
CA ASP A 126 5.03 12.63 1.16
C ASP A 126 3.63 12.06 0.88
N VAL A 127 3.59 10.89 0.22
CA VAL A 127 2.38 10.09 0.04
C VAL A 127 2.35 9.04 1.15
N ILE A 128 1.51 9.28 2.15
CA ILE A 128 1.32 8.39 3.29
C ILE A 128 0.06 7.56 3.10
N ALA A 129 0.21 6.26 2.90
CA ALA A 129 -0.90 5.32 2.94
C ALA A 129 -1.23 4.95 4.39
N LYS A 130 -2.52 4.99 4.72
CA LYS A 130 -3.01 4.56 6.03
C LYS A 130 -3.59 3.16 5.95
N ILE A 131 -3.08 2.27 6.78
CA ILE A 131 -3.62 0.95 7.07
C ILE A 131 -4.55 1.09 8.29
N ASP A 132 -5.84 0.96 8.05
CA ASP A 132 -6.88 0.90 9.09
C ASP A 132 -7.23 -0.57 9.33
N ALA A 133 -6.71 -1.11 10.43
CA ALA A 133 -6.85 -2.50 10.83
C ALA A 133 -8.30 -2.94 11.07
N ARG A 134 -9.22 -1.99 11.32
CA ARG A 134 -10.55 -2.33 11.85
C ARG A 134 -10.41 -3.23 13.09
N ASP A 135 -11.02 -4.42 13.03
CA ASP A 135 -10.97 -5.48 14.03
C ASP A 135 -10.33 -6.76 13.43
N SER A 136 -9.60 -6.61 12.32
CA SER A 136 -8.75 -7.67 11.77
C SER A 136 -7.43 -7.67 12.54
N GLY A 137 -6.82 -8.82 12.78
CA GLY A 137 -5.50 -8.90 13.44
C GLY A 137 -4.38 -8.06 12.81
N VAL A 138 -4.61 -7.35 11.71
CA VAL A 138 -3.63 -6.44 11.10
C VAL A 138 -3.24 -5.30 12.05
N THR A 139 -1.95 -4.95 12.05
CA THR A 139 -1.45 -3.78 12.75
C THR A 139 -1.83 -2.49 12.01
N ALA A 140 -2.55 -1.56 12.64
CA ALA A 140 -2.85 -0.27 12.03
C ALA A 140 -1.59 0.61 11.92
N CYS A 141 -1.42 1.31 10.80
CA CYS A 141 -0.26 2.19 10.62
C CYS A 141 -0.36 3.23 9.51
N ASP A 142 0.52 4.23 9.56
CA ASP A 142 0.73 5.22 8.50
C ASP A 142 2.09 4.95 7.83
N MET A 143 2.08 4.63 6.54
CA MET A 143 3.25 4.16 5.78
C MET A 143 3.59 5.13 4.65
N LEU A 144 4.85 5.57 4.60
CA LEU A 144 5.37 6.36 3.47
C LEU A 144 5.58 5.45 2.27
N ILE A 145 4.80 5.65 1.20
CA ILE A 145 4.83 4.77 0.02
C ILE A 145 5.39 5.46 -1.23
N ALA A 146 5.37 6.79 -1.28
CA ALA A 146 5.98 7.57 -2.35
C ALA A 146 6.27 9.01 -1.89
N LYS A 147 7.03 9.75 -2.69
CA LYS A 147 7.15 11.22 -2.59
C LYS A 147 6.84 11.87 -3.93
N ILE A 148 5.88 12.78 -3.94
CA ILE A 148 5.56 13.62 -5.09
C ILE A 148 6.60 14.73 -5.20
N LEU A 149 7.29 14.77 -6.34
CA LEU A 149 8.23 15.81 -6.70
C LEU A 149 7.49 17.07 -7.22
N PRO A 150 8.06 18.27 -7.00
CA PRO A 150 7.51 19.52 -7.52
C PRO A 150 7.44 19.58 -9.05
#